data_AF-A0A098LN33-F1
#
_entry.id   AF-A0A098LN33-F1
#
_cell.length_a   1.000
_cell.length_b   1.000
_cell.length_c   1.000
_cell.angle_alpha   90.00
_cell.angle_beta   90.00
_cell.angle_gamma   90.00
#
_symmetry.space_group_name_H-M   'P 1'
#
loop_
_entity.id
_entity.type
_entity.pdbx_description
1 polymer ?
#
loop_
_entity_poly.entity_id
_entity_poly.type
_entity_poly.pdbx_seq_one_letter_code
_entity_poly.pdbx_strand_id
1 'polypeptide(L)'
;MDKYYMKPLVLVFLLMIAPVAAGLYGAMHDQISYTVSPEFFLKFRFPQFFGADLSNWTKPGNERIGAAIIGFQNTWKVGVLLGIILGCAGFMHKDQKDMFRHTLQAYFVTMIIAFFSGLTGLLTGIYSTHHISSLPEGISDPVSFKAVEIMHNFSYMGGIAGMLIGVWWHLYKKRKKEEVMG
;
A
#
# COMPACT_ATOMS: atom_id res chain seq x y z
N MET A 1 17.52 31.45 11.52
CA MET A 1 16.49 30.44 11.89
C MET A 1 17.17 29.10 12.04
N ASP A 2 17.23 28.57 13.27
CA ASP A 2 17.89 27.29 13.53
C ASP A 2 17.22 26.16 12.74
N LYS A 3 18.04 25.32 12.08
CA LYS A 3 17.60 24.18 11.26
C LYS A 3 16.68 23.19 12.00
N TYR A 4 16.61 23.27 13.32
CA TYR A 4 15.81 22.39 14.18
C TYR A 4 14.30 22.66 14.12
N TYR A 5 13.86 23.92 13.95
CA TYR A 5 12.44 24.28 13.93
C TYR A 5 11.69 23.77 12.68
N MET A 6 12.41 23.32 11.66
CA MET A 6 11.80 22.88 10.40
C MET A 6 11.40 21.41 10.39
N LYS A 7 11.89 20.58 11.33
CA LYS A 7 11.56 19.15 11.36
C LYS A 7 10.07 18.85 11.59
N PRO A 8 9.35 19.55 12.49
CA PRO A 8 7.91 19.40 12.61
C PRO A 8 7.17 19.75 11.32
N LEU A 9 7.60 20.80 10.60
CA LEU A 9 7.02 21.17 9.31
C LEU A 9 7.26 20.08 8.25
N VAL A 10 8.48 19.52 8.21
CA VAL A 10 8.82 18.38 7.35
C VAL A 10 7.97 17.16 7.69
N LEU A 11 7.73 16.88 8.97
CA LEU A 11 6.83 15.80 9.39
C LEU A 11 5.42 16.02 8.84
N VAL A 12 4.83 17.21 9.05
CA VAL A 12 3.48 17.53 8.55
C VAL A 12 3.41 17.33 7.04
N PHE A 13 4.44 17.75 6.31
CA PHE A 13 4.50 17.55 4.87
C PHE A 13 4.58 16.07 4.48
N LEU A 14 5.40 15.27 5.17
CA LEU A 14 5.49 13.82 4.95
C LEU A 14 4.17 13.10 5.29
N LEU A 15 3.46 13.54 6.33
CA LEU A 15 2.14 13.04 6.72
C LEU A 15 1.05 13.32 5.67
N MET A 16 1.21 14.36 4.85
CA MET A 16 0.32 14.60 3.71
C MET A 16 0.69 13.76 2.49
N ILE A 17 1.99 13.53 2.26
CA ILE A 17 2.48 12.73 1.13
C ILE A 17 2.12 11.25 1.30
N ALA A 18 2.30 10.68 2.49
CA ALA A 18 2.18 9.24 2.69
C ALA A 18 0.79 8.66 2.34
N PRO A 19 -0.35 9.28 2.76
CA PRO A 19 -1.68 8.82 2.38
C PRO A 19 -1.93 8.91 0.88
N VAL A 20 -1.46 9.98 0.23
CA VAL A 20 -1.61 10.16 -1.23
C VAL A 20 -0.80 9.10 -1.97
N ALA A 21 0.46 8.88 -1.58
CA ALA A 21 1.31 7.86 -2.19
C ALA A 21 0.74 6.45 -2.01
N ALA A 22 0.27 6.11 -0.80
CA ALA A 22 -0.37 4.83 -0.52
C ALA A 22 -1.68 4.67 -1.30
N GLY A 23 -2.50 5.73 -1.39
CA GLY A 23 -3.72 5.75 -2.17
C GLY A 23 -3.46 5.49 -3.66
N LEU A 24 -2.48 6.18 -4.25
CA LEU A 24 -2.08 5.97 -5.64
C LEU A 24 -1.54 4.55 -5.86
N TYR A 25 -0.74 4.03 -4.92
CA TYR A 25 -0.31 2.63 -4.93
C TYR A 25 -1.52 1.68 -4.96
N GLY A 26 -2.50 1.87 -4.09
CA GLY A 26 -3.71 1.05 -4.04
C GLY A 26 -4.50 1.10 -5.35
N ALA A 27 -4.68 2.31 -5.90
CA ALA A 27 -5.37 2.49 -7.18
C ALA A 27 -4.67 1.73 -8.33
N MET A 28 -3.34 1.80 -8.40
CA MET A 28 -2.54 1.10 -9.40
C MET A 28 -2.53 -0.42 -9.18
N HIS A 29 -2.36 -0.86 -7.93
CA HIS A 29 -2.40 -2.27 -7.54
C HIS A 29 -3.74 -2.91 -7.91
N ASP A 30 -4.84 -2.17 -7.72
CA ASP A 30 -6.17 -2.67 -8.06
C ASP A 30 -6.43 -2.76 -9.56
N GLN A 31 -5.68 -2.04 -10.42
CA GLN A 31 -5.73 -2.29 -11.86
C GLN A 31 -5.18 -3.66 -12.26
N ILE A 32 -4.15 -4.13 -11.55
CA ILE A 32 -3.58 -5.46 -11.75
C ILE A 32 -4.60 -6.51 -11.29
N SER A 33 -5.06 -6.39 -10.05
CA SER A 33 -6.02 -7.36 -9.51
C SER A 33 -7.36 -7.38 -10.26
N TYR A 34 -7.85 -6.24 -10.77
CA TYR A 34 -9.03 -6.19 -11.63
C TYR A 34 -8.82 -6.97 -12.93
N THR A 35 -7.61 -6.90 -13.48
CA THR A 35 -7.26 -7.65 -14.70
C THR A 35 -7.22 -9.16 -14.46
N VAL A 36 -6.82 -9.58 -13.25
CA VAL A 36 -6.81 -11.00 -12.85
C VAL A 36 -8.24 -11.50 -12.57
N SER A 37 -9.01 -10.78 -11.76
CA SER A 37 -10.39 -11.16 -11.44
C SER A 37 -11.31 -9.94 -11.40
N PRO A 38 -12.00 -9.64 -12.51
CA PRO A 38 -13.08 -8.65 -12.51
C PRO A 38 -14.19 -9.03 -11.53
N GLU A 39 -14.46 -10.33 -11.35
CA GLU A 39 -15.49 -10.84 -10.43
C GLU A 39 -15.21 -10.47 -8.97
N PHE A 40 -13.94 -10.40 -8.56
CA PHE A 40 -13.55 -9.92 -7.24
C PHE A 40 -14.10 -8.52 -6.96
N PHE A 41 -14.08 -7.64 -7.98
CA PHE A 41 -14.61 -6.30 -7.84
C PHE A 41 -16.12 -6.27 -8.02
N LEU A 42 -16.63 -6.79 -9.13
CA LEU A 42 -18.04 -6.65 -9.50
C LEU A 42 -18.99 -7.37 -8.54
N LYS A 43 -18.61 -8.55 -8.05
CA LYS A 43 -19.47 -9.39 -7.20
C LYS A 43 -19.21 -9.23 -5.71
N PHE A 44 -18.01 -8.78 -5.33
CA PHE A 44 -17.61 -8.69 -3.91
C PHE A 44 -17.32 -7.26 -3.45
N ARG A 45 -16.36 -6.54 -4.07
CA ARG A 45 -15.96 -5.20 -3.56
C ARG A 45 -16.96 -4.10 -3.90
N PHE A 46 -17.48 -4.02 -5.11
CA PHE A 46 -18.35 -2.91 -5.52
C PHE A 46 -19.63 -2.83 -4.69
N PRO A 47 -20.33 -3.94 -4.39
CA PRO A 47 -21.48 -3.90 -3.49
C PRO A 47 -21.15 -3.33 -2.10
N GLN A 48 -19.95 -3.62 -1.57
CA GLN A 48 -19.50 -3.14 -0.25
C GLN A 48 -19.21 -1.63 -0.24
N PHE A 49 -18.70 -1.09 -1.35
CA PHE A 49 -18.20 0.29 -1.42
C PHE A 49 -19.20 1.29 -2.01
N PHE A 50 -20.00 0.87 -2.99
CA PHE A 50 -20.88 1.78 -3.74
C PHE A 50 -22.36 1.64 -3.35
N GLY A 51 -22.78 0.50 -2.78
CA GLY A 51 -24.14 0.30 -2.29
C GLY A 51 -25.20 0.67 -3.34
N ALA A 52 -25.98 1.72 -3.06
CA ALA A 52 -27.04 2.22 -3.95
C ALA A 52 -26.55 2.67 -5.34
N ASP A 53 -25.29 3.12 -5.45
CA ASP A 53 -24.69 3.60 -6.70
C ASP A 53 -24.04 2.48 -7.52
N LEU A 54 -24.15 1.21 -7.10
CA LEU A 54 -23.51 0.06 -7.75
C LEU A 54 -23.76 0.02 -9.27
N SER A 55 -24.99 0.31 -9.70
CA SER A 55 -25.39 0.29 -11.11
C SER A 55 -24.64 1.30 -11.98
N ASN A 56 -24.08 2.36 -11.40
CA ASN A 56 -23.24 3.32 -12.13
C ASN A 56 -21.81 2.81 -12.33
N TRP A 57 -21.29 2.04 -11.36
CA TRP A 57 -19.92 1.55 -11.35
C TRP A 57 -19.74 0.22 -12.10
N THR A 58 -20.82 -0.52 -12.32
CA THR A 58 -20.84 -1.73 -13.17
C THR A 58 -21.10 -1.45 -14.66
N LYS A 59 -21.20 -0.17 -15.05
CA LYS A 59 -21.33 0.20 -16.47
C LYS A 59 -20.00 -0.04 -17.21
N PRO A 60 -20.04 -0.50 -18.47
CA PRO A 60 -18.85 -0.62 -19.30
C PRO A 60 -18.06 0.69 -19.31
N GLY A 61 -16.76 0.61 -18.99
CA GLY A 61 -15.85 1.77 -18.91
C GLY A 61 -15.68 2.36 -17.50
N ASN A 62 -16.65 2.20 -16.60
CA ASN A 62 -16.56 2.75 -15.23
C ASN A 62 -15.89 1.80 -14.23
N GLU A 63 -15.88 0.50 -14.53
CA GLU A 63 -15.45 -0.54 -13.59
C GLU A 63 -13.99 -0.36 -13.16
N ARG A 64 -13.09 -0.08 -14.11
CA ARG A 64 -11.67 0.15 -13.78
C ARG A 64 -11.45 1.38 -12.91
N ILE A 65 -12.25 2.41 -13.11
CA ILE A 65 -12.24 3.62 -12.26
C ILE A 65 -12.76 3.28 -10.87
N GLY A 66 -13.85 2.49 -10.79
CA GLY A 66 -14.38 1.99 -9.53
C GLY A 66 -13.35 1.18 -8.74
N ALA A 67 -12.64 0.27 -9.42
CA ALA A 67 -11.54 -0.49 -8.82
C ALA A 67 -10.41 0.43 -8.32
N ALA A 68 -10.02 1.45 -9.10
CA ALA A 68 -9.01 2.43 -8.67
C ALA A 68 -9.43 3.21 -7.42
N ILE A 69 -10.69 3.64 -7.35
CA ILE A 69 -11.25 4.36 -6.20
C ILE A 69 -11.24 3.47 -4.96
N ILE A 70 -11.69 2.22 -5.08
CA ILE A 70 -11.66 1.26 -3.99
C ILE A 70 -10.24 1.02 -3.52
N GLY A 71 -9.30 0.81 -4.44
CA GLY A 71 -7.88 0.65 -4.12
C GLY A 71 -7.35 1.84 -3.33
N PHE A 72 -7.59 3.07 -3.82
CA PHE A 72 -7.21 4.29 -3.12
C PHE A 72 -7.81 4.36 -1.71
N GLN A 73 -9.12 4.10 -1.59
CA GLN A 73 -9.86 4.19 -0.32
C GLN A 73 -9.42 3.17 0.72
N ASN A 74 -8.95 2.00 0.30
CA ASN A 74 -8.42 0.99 1.22
C ASN A 74 -7.02 1.35 1.72
N THR A 75 -6.16 1.89 0.85
CA THR A 75 -4.75 2.07 1.18
C THR A 75 -4.39 3.44 1.75
N TRP A 76 -5.15 4.51 1.46
CA TRP A 76 -4.81 5.85 1.97
C TRP A 76 -4.78 5.91 3.51
N LYS A 77 -5.72 5.24 4.19
CA LYS A 77 -5.77 5.15 5.66
C LYS A 77 -4.54 4.43 6.22
N VAL A 78 -4.09 3.37 5.54
CA VAL A 78 -2.85 2.66 5.87
C VAL A 78 -1.65 3.58 5.65
N GLY A 79 -1.67 4.39 4.59
CA GLY A 79 -0.66 5.43 4.34
C GLY A 79 -0.55 6.47 5.45
N VAL A 80 -1.66 6.83 6.12
CA VAL A 80 -1.60 7.70 7.32
C VAL A 80 -0.80 7.01 8.44
N LEU A 81 -1.13 5.75 8.74
CA LEU A 81 -0.45 4.99 9.80
C LEU A 81 1.05 4.81 9.50
N LEU A 82 1.39 4.37 8.29
CA LEU A 82 2.79 4.27 7.83
C LEU A 82 3.49 5.62 7.83
N GLY A 83 2.76 6.66 7.44
CA GLY A 83 3.18 8.06 7.46
C GLY A 83 3.66 8.49 8.84
N ILE A 84 2.85 8.23 9.86
CA ILE A 84 3.16 8.51 11.27
C ILE A 84 4.39 7.73 11.72
N ILE A 85 4.42 6.42 11.51
CA ILE A 85 5.50 5.56 12.03
C ILE A 85 6.86 5.93 11.41
N LEU A 86 6.93 5.98 10.07
CA LEU A 86 8.18 6.28 9.37
C LEU A 86 8.55 7.76 9.45
N GLY A 87 7.57 8.66 9.45
CA GLY A 87 7.79 10.10 9.66
C GLY A 87 8.39 10.38 11.04
N CYS A 88 7.85 9.74 12.09
CA CYS A 88 8.40 9.83 13.44
C CYS A 88 9.80 9.21 13.54
N ALA A 89 10.04 8.05 12.91
CA ALA A 89 11.38 7.47 12.80
C ALA A 89 12.38 8.43 12.12
N GLY A 90 11.89 9.31 11.23
CA GLY A 90 12.66 10.38 10.61
C GLY A 90 13.34 11.35 11.58
N PHE A 91 12.80 11.57 12.78
CA PHE A 91 13.40 12.49 13.77
C PHE A 91 14.75 12.01 14.30
N MET A 92 15.11 10.74 14.08
CA MET A 92 16.43 10.19 14.41
C MET A 92 17.57 10.91 13.65
N HIS A 93 17.25 11.54 12.52
CA HIS A 93 18.23 12.28 11.71
C HIS A 93 18.47 13.68 12.26
N LYS A 94 19.74 14.11 12.33
CA LYS A 94 20.11 15.46 12.84
C LYS A 94 19.58 16.58 11.95
N ASP A 95 19.61 16.40 10.63
CA ASP A 95 19.23 17.41 9.64
C ASP A 95 17.84 17.15 9.03
N GLN A 96 17.08 18.22 8.80
CA GLN A 96 15.77 18.17 8.13
C GLN A 96 15.80 17.57 6.72
N LYS A 97 16.89 17.81 5.97
CA LYS A 97 17.06 17.29 4.60
C LYS A 97 17.20 15.77 4.61
N ASP A 98 17.94 15.23 5.59
CA ASP A 98 18.14 13.79 5.74
C ASP A 98 16.87 13.12 6.26
N MET A 99 16.16 13.76 7.21
CA MET A 99 14.83 13.32 7.64
C MET A 99 13.90 13.16 6.44
N PHE A 100 13.75 14.21 5.62
CA PHE A 100 12.89 14.16 4.44
C PHE A 100 13.32 13.07 3.45
N ARG A 101 14.60 13.08 3.05
CA ARG A 101 15.14 12.14 2.04
C ARG A 101 14.99 10.69 2.49
N HIS A 102 15.38 10.37 3.72
CA HIS A 102 15.36 8.99 4.19
C HIS A 102 13.96 8.50 4.51
N THR A 103 13.06 9.38 4.94
CA THR A 103 11.64 9.00 5.11
C THR A 103 10.99 8.71 3.75
N LEU A 104 11.22 9.54 2.72
CA LEU A 104 10.73 9.26 1.37
C LEU A 104 11.28 7.94 0.81
N GLN A 105 12.57 7.65 1.05
CA GLN A 105 13.16 6.36 0.68
C GLN A 105 12.47 5.20 1.42
N ALA A 106 12.17 5.36 2.71
CA ALA A 106 11.47 4.35 3.49
C ALA A 106 10.03 4.11 2.98
N TYR A 107 9.28 5.16 2.63
CA TYR A 107 7.98 5.01 1.96
C TYR A 107 8.11 4.24 0.65
N PHE A 108 9.08 4.61 -0.19
CA PHE A 108 9.29 3.95 -1.48
C PHE A 108 9.66 2.47 -1.31
N VAL A 109 10.61 2.15 -0.43
CA VAL A 109 10.99 0.77 -0.10
C VAL A 109 9.80 -0.02 0.42
N THR A 110 8.97 0.59 1.28
CA THR A 110 7.76 -0.07 1.82
C THR A 110 6.78 -0.42 0.71
N MET A 111 6.50 0.51 -0.22
CA MET A 111 5.61 0.26 -1.36
C MET A 111 6.16 -0.80 -2.31
N ILE A 112 7.47 -0.83 -2.55
CA ILE A 112 8.12 -1.85 -3.38
C ILE A 112 8.00 -3.24 -2.74
N ILE A 113 8.26 -3.35 -1.44
CA ILE A 113 8.12 -4.63 -0.74
C ILE A 113 6.66 -5.09 -0.74
N ALA A 114 5.71 -4.20 -0.43
CA ALA A 114 4.28 -4.50 -0.50
C ALA A 114 3.86 -4.98 -1.91
N PHE A 115 4.34 -4.31 -2.96
CA PHE A 115 4.08 -4.69 -4.35
C PHE A 115 4.57 -6.10 -4.66
N PHE A 116 5.84 -6.39 -4.39
CA PHE A 116 6.41 -7.70 -4.70
C PHE A 116 5.86 -8.81 -3.82
N SER A 117 5.53 -8.54 -2.55
CA SER A 117 4.78 -9.48 -1.71
C SER A 117 3.39 -9.74 -2.28
N GLY A 118 2.68 -8.72 -2.76
CA GLY A 118 1.40 -8.92 -3.46
C GLY A 118 1.56 -9.80 -4.69
N LEU A 119 2.59 -9.56 -5.52
CA LEU A 119 2.88 -10.39 -6.69
C LEU A 119 3.20 -11.84 -6.31
N THR A 120 3.95 -12.09 -5.23
CA THR A 120 4.20 -13.46 -4.77
C THR A 120 2.91 -14.11 -4.26
N GLY A 121 2.06 -13.37 -3.55
CA GLY A 121 0.74 -13.83 -3.12
C GLY A 121 -0.17 -14.19 -4.30
N LEU A 122 -0.14 -13.39 -5.37
CA LEU A 122 -0.86 -13.67 -6.62
C LEU A 122 -0.40 -14.98 -7.24
N LEU A 123 0.93 -15.17 -7.39
CA LEU A 123 1.49 -16.41 -7.93
C LEU A 123 1.11 -17.61 -7.05
N THR A 124 1.29 -17.48 -5.73
CA THR A 124 0.89 -18.53 -4.78
C THR A 124 -0.59 -18.87 -4.93
N GLY A 125 -1.47 -17.89 -5.06
CA GLY A 125 -2.91 -18.11 -5.23
C GLY A 125 -3.28 -18.80 -6.54
N ILE A 126 -2.60 -18.48 -7.65
CA ILE A 126 -2.82 -19.14 -8.94
C ILE A 126 -2.38 -20.62 -8.88
N TYR A 127 -1.26 -20.91 -8.23
CA TYR A 127 -0.72 -22.28 -8.15
C TYR A 127 -1.30 -23.12 -7.02
N SER A 128 -1.87 -22.50 -5.98
CA SER A 128 -2.47 -23.21 -4.84
C SER A 128 -3.93 -23.54 -5.15
N THR A 129 -4.15 -24.67 -5.83
CA THR A 129 -5.49 -25.16 -6.20
C THR A 129 -6.18 -25.99 -5.11
N HIS A 130 -5.70 -25.95 -3.86
CA HIS A 130 -6.25 -26.76 -2.78
C HIS A 130 -7.48 -26.11 -2.14
N HIS A 131 -8.55 -26.92 -2.00
CA HIS A 131 -9.81 -26.65 -1.29
C HIS A 131 -10.16 -25.16 -1.12
N ILE A 132 -10.64 -24.56 -2.20
CA ILE A 132 -11.20 -23.22 -2.15
C ILE A 132 -12.50 -23.31 -1.34
N SER A 133 -12.40 -22.92 -0.07
CA SER A 133 -13.53 -22.83 0.84
C SER A 133 -13.96 -21.36 0.95
N SER A 134 -15.25 -21.12 1.23
CA SER A 134 -15.82 -19.78 1.51
C SER A 134 -15.68 -18.74 0.39
N LEU A 135 -16.22 -19.04 -0.80
CA LEU A 135 -16.42 -18.02 -1.84
C LEU A 135 -17.82 -17.41 -1.74
N PRO A 136 -18.01 -16.16 -2.19
CA PRO A 136 -19.33 -15.65 -2.50
C PRO A 136 -20.08 -16.55 -3.50
N GLU A 137 -21.40 -16.56 -3.42
CA GLU A 137 -22.22 -17.30 -4.39
C GLU A 137 -22.06 -16.73 -5.80
N GLY A 138 -22.11 -17.61 -6.81
CA GLY A 138 -22.09 -17.22 -8.21
C GLY A 138 -20.73 -16.80 -8.79
N ILE A 139 -19.62 -17.07 -8.11
CA ILE A 139 -18.26 -16.90 -8.67
C ILE A 139 -18.02 -17.98 -9.75
N SER A 140 -17.67 -17.54 -10.96
CA SER A 140 -17.44 -18.43 -12.11
C SER A 140 -15.97 -18.84 -12.24
N ASP A 141 -15.05 -18.01 -11.76
CA ASP A 141 -13.61 -18.32 -11.67
C ASP A 141 -13.11 -18.24 -10.21
N PRO A 142 -13.32 -19.31 -9.43
CA PRO A 142 -12.84 -19.45 -8.05
C PRO A 142 -11.35 -19.20 -7.86
N VAL A 143 -10.53 -19.65 -8.82
CA VAL A 143 -9.07 -19.63 -8.71
C VAL A 143 -8.58 -18.19 -8.81
N SER A 144 -8.99 -17.46 -9.85
CA SER A 144 -8.60 -16.06 -10.02
C SER A 144 -9.14 -15.18 -8.89
N PHE A 145 -10.38 -15.43 -8.43
CA PHE A 145 -10.95 -14.72 -7.28
C PHE A 145 -10.09 -14.90 -6.03
N LYS A 146 -9.77 -16.17 -5.68
CA LYS A 146 -8.98 -16.46 -4.49
C LYS A 146 -7.54 -15.95 -4.62
N ALA A 147 -6.97 -15.99 -5.81
CA ALA A 147 -5.64 -15.47 -6.06
C ALA A 147 -5.55 -13.96 -5.82
N VAL A 148 -6.57 -13.19 -6.23
CA VAL A 148 -6.66 -11.76 -5.91
C VAL A 148 -6.79 -11.52 -4.40
N GLU A 149 -7.63 -12.30 -3.72
CA GLU A 149 -7.77 -12.19 -2.26
C GLU A 149 -6.42 -12.43 -1.53
N ILE A 150 -5.69 -13.47 -1.93
CA ILE A 150 -4.36 -13.80 -1.38
C ILE A 150 -3.34 -12.71 -1.72
N MET A 151 -3.35 -12.20 -2.95
CA MET A 151 -2.52 -11.06 -3.39
C MET A 151 -2.69 -9.85 -2.47
N HIS A 152 -3.93 -9.45 -2.16
CA HIS A 152 -4.18 -8.34 -1.24
C HIS A 152 -3.64 -8.60 0.16
N ASN A 153 -3.88 -9.80 0.71
CA ASN A 153 -3.39 -10.17 2.04
C ASN A 153 -1.85 -10.15 2.13
N PHE A 154 -1.18 -10.69 1.12
CA PHE A 154 0.28 -10.66 1.05
C PHE A 154 0.82 -9.24 0.88
N SER A 155 0.13 -8.38 0.11
CA SER A 155 0.50 -6.98 -0.01
C SER A 155 0.42 -6.25 1.35
N TYR A 156 -0.62 -6.51 2.16
CA TYR A 156 -0.71 -5.97 3.53
C TYR A 156 0.46 -6.46 4.41
N MET A 157 0.78 -7.75 4.37
CA MET A 157 1.94 -8.31 5.09
C MET A 157 3.26 -7.67 4.62
N GLY A 158 3.42 -7.51 3.31
CA GLY A 158 4.56 -6.83 2.70
C GLY A 158 4.66 -5.35 3.10
N GLY A 159 3.53 -4.66 3.24
CA GLY A 159 3.49 -3.29 3.78
C GLY A 159 4.01 -3.21 5.22
N ILE A 160 3.62 -4.16 6.08
CA ILE A 160 4.13 -4.24 7.46
C ILE A 160 5.63 -4.55 7.46
N ALA A 161 6.07 -5.57 6.70
CA ALA A 161 7.49 -5.93 6.60
C ALA A 161 8.33 -4.77 6.04
N GLY A 162 7.82 -4.11 5.01
CA GLY A 162 8.45 -2.96 4.38
C GLY A 162 8.58 -1.77 5.33
N MET A 163 7.57 -1.52 6.16
CA MET A 163 7.64 -0.51 7.21
C MET A 163 8.74 -0.82 8.23
N LEU A 164 8.83 -2.06 8.71
CA LEU A 164 9.88 -2.48 9.66
C LEU A 164 11.28 -2.32 9.03
N ILE A 165 11.44 -2.71 7.77
CA ILE A 165 12.67 -2.49 7.00
C ILE A 165 12.95 -1.01 6.81
N GLY A 166 11.92 -0.18 6.63
CA GLY A 166 12.02 1.28 6.56
C GLY A 166 12.55 1.88 7.88
N VAL A 167 12.02 1.46 9.02
CA VAL A 167 12.55 1.87 10.34
C VAL A 167 14.01 1.44 10.50
N TRP A 168 14.34 0.21 10.12
CA TRP A 168 15.72 -0.27 10.12
C TRP A 168 16.62 0.57 9.19
N TRP A 169 16.13 0.98 8.02
CA TRP A 169 16.84 1.86 7.10
C TRP A 169 17.19 3.22 7.73
N HIS A 170 16.27 3.81 8.52
CA HIS A 170 16.57 5.01 9.30
C HIS A 170 17.75 4.80 10.26
N LEU A 171 17.74 3.70 11.01
CA LEU A 171 18.81 3.36 11.95
C LEU A 171 20.15 3.16 11.24
N TYR A 172 20.16 2.42 10.13
CA TYR A 172 21.34 2.17 9.32
C TYR A 172 21.96 3.48 8.78
N LYS A 173 21.12 4.37 8.23
CA LYS A 173 21.59 5.65 7.67
C LYS A 173 22.12 6.61 8.73
N LYS A 174 21.48 6.64 9.91
CA LYS A 174 21.97 7.42 11.05
C LYS A 174 23.38 6.98 11.44
N ARG A 175 23.57 5.67 11.69
CA ARG A 175 24.85 5.10 12.13
C ARG A 175 25.96 5.36 11.11
N LYS A 176 25.69 5.11 9.83
CA LYS A 176 26.67 5.35 8.76
C LYS A 176 27.12 6.82 8.69
N LYS A 177 26.22 7.77 8.96
CA LYS A 177 26.58 9.20 8.98
C LYS A 177 27.45 9.54 10.20
N GLU A 178 27.18 8.95 11.35
CA GLU A 178 27.99 9.13 12.57
C GLU A 178 29.41 8.58 12.40
N GLU A 179 29.56 7.39 11.78
CA GLU A 179 30.87 6.78 11.45
C GLU A 179 31.73 7.63 10.49
N VAL A 180 31.11 8.43 9.61
CA VAL A 180 31.84 9.30 8.65
C VAL A 180 32.27 10.63 9.29
N MET A 181 31.64 11.04 10.39
CA MET A 181 31.89 12.33 11.05
C MET A 181 32.76 12.24 12.31
N GLY A 182 32.98 11.03 12.84
CA GLY A 182 33.89 10.78 13.97
C GLY A 182 35.27 10.37 13.48
#